data_AF-A0A8J5KYC5-F1
#
_entry.id   AF-A0A8J5KYC5-F1
#
_cell.length_a   1.000
_cell.length_b   1.000
_cell.length_c   1.000
_cell.angle_alpha   90.00
_cell.angle_beta   90.00
_cell.angle_gamma   90.00
#
_symmetry.space_group_name_H-M   'P 1'
#
loop_
_entity.id
_entity.type
_entity.pdbx_description
1 polymer ?
#
loop_
_entity_poly.entity_id
_entity_poly.type
_entity_poly.pdbx_seq_one_letter_code
_entity_poly.pdbx_strand_id
1 'polypeptide(L)'
;MDRWIAGPVYYKGWYHLFYQYNPDSAVWGNITWGHAVSEDLIHWFYLPIALVPDHWYDANGVWSGSATLLPDGRLAMLYTGSTTDSVQVQNLAFPADPTDPLLRSWVKHAANPVLLPPPGVHPKDFRDPTTAWRVVVDDDDDGDAAWLVAIGSKNDSRRRHAGIALVYRTVDFVHYELLPGVLHEVEGTGMWECVDFFPVATTQSTAGLDSSTPAAPGVKHVLKASLDDDKHDYYAIGTYDATRNAWTPDDPESDVGVGQRYDYGKFYASKTFFDPTKKRRVLWGWIGETDSERTDLAKGWASLQGIPRTVVFDRKTGSNLLQWPVEEVEKLRLDGKEFANITVAAGAVVPLDVGKATQLDIVAEFTVNESALANTIEADIGYNCSTSNGAAGRGALGPFGLLVLADRERSEQTAVYFYVGRRPDGSIGTHFCQDELRHEHSIS
;
A
#
# COMPACT_ATOMS: atom_id res chain seq x y z
N MET A 1 4.29 -15.92 -8.42
CA MET A 1 4.56 -14.73 -9.22
C MET A 1 4.61 -13.57 -8.25
N ASP A 2 5.78 -13.13 -7.81
CA ASP A 2 5.81 -11.91 -6.99
C ASP A 2 5.32 -10.72 -7.80
N ARG A 3 4.13 -10.23 -7.42
CA ARG A 3 3.40 -9.16 -8.11
C ARG A 3 3.49 -7.90 -7.31
N TRP A 4 4.65 -7.25 -7.31
CA TRP A 4 4.74 -5.91 -6.76
C TRP A 4 4.00 -4.89 -7.65
N ILE A 5 3.30 -3.92 -7.06
CA ILE A 5 2.47 -2.99 -7.84
C ILE A 5 3.35 -1.96 -8.57
N ALA A 6 2.99 -1.69 -9.82
CA ALA A 6 3.58 -0.64 -10.62
C ALA A 6 2.50 0.25 -11.26
N GLY A 7 2.69 1.57 -11.20
CA GLY A 7 1.93 2.55 -11.99
C GLY A 7 0.41 2.41 -12.12
N PRO A 8 -0.37 2.16 -11.05
CA PRO A 8 -1.83 2.16 -11.16
C PRO A 8 -2.33 3.53 -11.62
N VAL A 9 -3.27 3.57 -12.57
CA VAL A 9 -3.77 4.84 -13.14
C VAL A 9 -5.14 4.66 -13.80
N TYR A 10 -5.97 5.71 -13.77
CA TYR A 10 -7.17 5.78 -14.62
C TYR A 10 -6.85 6.54 -15.92
N TYR A 11 -7.10 5.91 -17.06
CA TYR A 11 -6.83 6.46 -18.38
C TYR A 11 -7.96 6.15 -19.36
N LYS A 12 -8.53 7.19 -19.98
CA LYS A 12 -9.53 7.10 -21.07
C LYS A 12 -10.65 6.06 -20.84
N GLY A 13 -11.22 6.00 -19.63
CA GLY A 13 -12.32 5.09 -19.30
C GLY A 13 -11.90 3.78 -18.63
N TRP A 14 -10.60 3.49 -18.56
CA TRP A 14 -10.06 2.25 -18.02
C TRP A 14 -9.21 2.51 -16.79
N TYR A 15 -9.34 1.65 -15.79
CA TYR A 15 -8.35 1.48 -14.74
C TYR A 15 -7.24 0.56 -15.26
N HIS A 16 -6.00 1.01 -15.18
CA HIS A 16 -4.81 0.24 -15.54
C HIS A 16 -4.09 -0.17 -14.25
N LEU A 17 -3.70 -1.44 -14.20
CA LEU A 17 -2.83 -1.97 -13.17
C LEU A 17 -1.62 -2.59 -13.87
N PHE A 18 -0.43 -2.11 -13.52
CA PHE A 18 0.82 -2.78 -13.86
C PHE A 18 1.38 -3.44 -12.61
N TYR A 19 2.17 -4.48 -12.81
CA TYR A 19 2.74 -5.24 -11.70
C TYR A 19 4.04 -5.90 -12.14
N GLN A 20 5.01 -5.95 -11.23
CA GLN A 20 6.20 -6.78 -11.39
C GLN A 20 5.75 -8.22 -11.68
N TYR A 21 6.34 -8.83 -12.70
CA TYR A 21 5.91 -10.13 -13.17
C TYR A 21 7.10 -10.91 -13.70
N ASN A 22 7.30 -12.12 -13.19
CA ASN A 22 8.22 -13.09 -13.78
C ASN A 22 7.45 -13.96 -14.79
N PRO A 23 7.70 -13.83 -16.10
CA PRO A 23 7.00 -14.63 -17.11
C PRO A 23 7.39 -16.11 -17.11
N ASP A 24 8.53 -16.45 -16.49
CA ASP A 24 9.14 -17.77 -16.60
C ASP A 24 9.08 -18.59 -15.30
N SER A 25 8.64 -17.99 -14.18
CA SER A 25 8.63 -18.69 -12.88
C SER A 25 7.62 -18.14 -11.88
N ALA A 26 7.32 -18.94 -10.86
CA ALA A 26 6.53 -18.55 -9.71
C ALA A 26 7.31 -17.71 -8.68
N VAL A 27 8.65 -17.68 -8.77
CA VAL A 27 9.54 -16.98 -7.82
C VAL A 27 10.13 -15.71 -8.42
N TRP A 28 10.62 -14.79 -7.58
CA TRP A 28 11.22 -13.53 -8.03
C TRP A 28 12.43 -13.75 -8.95
N GLY A 29 12.49 -12.99 -10.04
CA GLY A 29 13.54 -13.05 -11.07
C GLY A 29 13.00 -12.60 -12.42
N ASN A 30 13.89 -12.22 -13.36
CA ASN A 30 13.52 -11.77 -14.72
C ASN A 30 12.31 -10.81 -14.76
N ILE A 31 12.31 -9.80 -13.90
CA ILE A 31 11.12 -8.99 -13.65
C ILE A 31 10.76 -8.14 -14.87
N THR A 32 9.49 -8.23 -15.27
CA THR A 32 8.81 -7.42 -16.29
C THR A 32 7.64 -6.66 -15.67
N TRP A 33 6.98 -5.78 -16.43
CA TRP A 33 5.68 -5.23 -16.03
C TRP A 33 4.55 -5.96 -16.76
N GLY A 34 3.86 -6.85 -16.03
CA GLY A 34 2.55 -7.34 -16.45
C GLY A 34 1.53 -6.19 -16.48
N HIS A 35 0.46 -6.35 -17.26
CA HIS A 35 -0.52 -5.29 -17.48
C HIS A 35 -1.93 -5.89 -17.53
N ALA A 36 -2.83 -5.32 -16.73
CA ALA A 36 -4.25 -5.61 -16.79
C ALA A 36 -5.06 -4.31 -16.77
N VAL A 37 -6.26 -4.37 -17.33
CA VAL A 37 -7.22 -3.26 -17.34
C VAL A 37 -8.58 -3.67 -16.81
N SER A 38 -9.31 -2.73 -16.25
CA SER A 38 -10.65 -2.93 -15.69
C SER A 38 -11.52 -1.69 -15.88
N GLU A 39 -12.82 -1.86 -15.98
CA GLU A 39 -13.79 -0.76 -15.94
C GLU A 39 -14.32 -0.50 -14.52
N ASP A 40 -14.09 -1.43 -13.57
CA ASP A 40 -14.70 -1.41 -12.25
C ASP A 40 -13.76 -1.78 -11.09
N LEU A 41 -12.46 -1.91 -11.36
CA LEU A 41 -11.41 -2.34 -10.42
C LEU A 41 -11.55 -3.78 -9.89
N ILE A 42 -12.53 -4.56 -10.37
CA ILE A 42 -12.83 -5.91 -9.87
C ILE A 42 -12.66 -6.94 -10.98
N HIS A 43 -13.21 -6.68 -12.17
CA HIS A 43 -13.10 -7.57 -13.32
C HIS A 43 -11.96 -7.11 -14.22
N TRP A 44 -10.96 -7.97 -14.42
CA TRP A 44 -9.71 -7.61 -15.09
C TRP A 44 -9.51 -8.36 -16.40
N PHE A 45 -9.10 -7.63 -17.44
CA PHE A 45 -8.60 -8.19 -18.69
C PHE A 45 -7.08 -8.10 -18.70
N TYR A 46 -6.42 -9.24 -18.78
CA TYR A 46 -4.97 -9.31 -18.96
C TYR A 46 -4.59 -8.88 -20.38
N LEU A 47 -3.62 -7.98 -20.47
CA LEU A 47 -3.05 -7.46 -21.71
C LEU A 47 -1.62 -7.99 -21.90
N PRO A 48 -1.00 -7.75 -23.07
CA PRO A 48 0.42 -8.06 -23.25
C PRO A 48 1.30 -7.38 -22.19
N ILE A 49 2.45 -7.98 -21.91
CA ILE A 49 3.46 -7.40 -21.01
C ILE A 49 3.82 -5.98 -21.50
N ALA A 50 3.74 -5.00 -20.62
CA ALA A 50 3.93 -3.60 -20.96
C ALA A 50 5.41 -3.23 -21.14
N LEU A 51 6.27 -3.66 -20.20
CA LEU A 51 7.71 -3.37 -20.21
C LEU A 51 8.49 -4.65 -19.93
N VAL A 52 9.52 -4.92 -20.73
CA VAL A 52 10.40 -6.10 -20.65
C VAL A 52 11.87 -5.67 -20.50
N PRO A 53 12.77 -6.46 -19.91
CA PRO A 53 14.20 -6.16 -19.89
C PRO A 53 14.80 -6.37 -21.29
N ASP A 54 15.06 -5.29 -22.00
CA ASP A 54 15.52 -5.31 -23.41
C ASP A 54 16.62 -4.27 -23.71
N HIS A 55 17.06 -3.51 -22.70
CA HIS A 55 18.15 -2.54 -22.81
C HIS A 55 19.16 -2.74 -21.68
N TRP A 56 20.37 -2.18 -21.85
CA TRP A 56 21.45 -2.33 -20.86
C TRP A 56 21.09 -1.75 -19.47
N TYR A 57 20.23 -0.72 -19.44
CA TYR A 57 19.83 -0.02 -18.23
C TYR A 57 18.76 -0.75 -17.41
N ASP A 58 18.16 -1.81 -17.96
CA ASP A 58 17.20 -2.67 -17.28
C ASP A 58 17.40 -4.17 -17.58
N ALA A 59 18.61 -4.55 -18.01
CA ALA A 59 18.95 -5.90 -18.41
C ALA A 59 18.68 -6.96 -17.32
N ASN A 60 18.78 -6.57 -16.04
CA ASN A 60 18.53 -7.45 -14.90
C ASN A 60 17.09 -7.30 -14.33
N GLY A 61 16.24 -6.48 -14.96
CA GLY A 61 14.82 -6.39 -14.63
C GLY A 61 14.25 -4.96 -14.69
N VAL A 62 12.95 -4.89 -14.96
CA VAL A 62 12.10 -3.70 -14.94
C VAL A 62 11.34 -3.66 -13.61
N TRP A 63 11.90 -2.99 -12.61
CA TRP A 63 11.38 -2.93 -11.24
C TRP A 63 10.26 -1.89 -11.10
N SER A 64 9.80 -1.65 -9.86
CA SER A 64 8.62 -0.83 -9.60
C SER A 64 8.79 0.62 -10.05
N GLY A 65 7.64 1.28 -10.18
CA GLY A 65 7.55 2.64 -10.67
C GLY A 65 6.12 3.15 -10.59
N SER A 66 5.90 4.35 -11.11
CA SER A 66 4.62 5.03 -11.02
C SER A 66 4.24 5.71 -12.32
N ALA A 67 2.93 5.89 -12.48
CA ALA A 67 2.33 6.58 -13.61
C ALA A 67 2.03 8.03 -13.25
N THR A 68 2.30 8.96 -14.16
CA THR A 68 1.88 10.36 -14.05
C THR A 68 1.08 10.74 -15.28
N LEU A 69 -0.18 11.10 -15.08
CA LEU A 69 -1.05 11.66 -16.12
C LEU A 69 -0.85 13.18 -16.18
N LEU A 70 -0.37 13.67 -17.32
CA LEU A 70 -0.13 15.09 -17.55
C LEU A 70 -1.43 15.82 -17.93
N PRO A 71 -1.53 17.15 -17.70
CA PRO A 71 -2.72 17.93 -18.03
C PRO A 71 -3.13 17.88 -19.49
N ASP A 72 -2.19 17.65 -20.40
CA ASP A 72 -2.43 17.50 -21.85
C ASP A 72 -2.91 16.09 -22.24
N GLY A 73 -3.09 15.19 -21.27
CA GLY A 73 -3.54 13.81 -21.47
C GLY A 73 -2.42 12.82 -21.84
N ARG A 74 -1.15 13.26 -21.88
CA ARG A 74 -0.02 12.33 -22.00
C ARG A 74 0.19 11.56 -20.70
N LEU A 75 0.62 10.31 -20.81
CA LEU A 75 0.94 9.46 -19.68
C LEU A 75 2.43 9.15 -19.69
N ALA A 76 3.13 9.49 -18.61
CA ALA A 76 4.54 9.18 -18.40
C ALA A 76 4.68 8.10 -17.33
N MET A 77 5.46 7.05 -17.63
CA MET A 77 5.85 6.02 -16.65
C MET A 77 7.31 6.23 -16.28
N LEU A 78 7.56 6.47 -15.00
CA LEU A 78 8.91 6.45 -14.44
C LEU A 78 9.07 5.15 -13.65
N TYR A 79 10.13 4.38 -13.93
CA TYR A 79 10.38 3.09 -13.30
C TYR A 79 11.85 2.87 -13.01
N THR A 80 12.16 1.98 -12.06
CA THR A 80 13.54 1.58 -11.80
C THR A 80 13.96 0.43 -12.70
N GLY A 81 15.06 0.59 -13.44
CA GLY A 81 15.75 -0.51 -14.11
C GLY A 81 16.93 -1.01 -13.29
N SER A 82 17.18 -2.32 -13.36
CA SER A 82 18.43 -2.91 -12.87
C SER A 82 19.38 -3.11 -14.05
N THR A 83 20.47 -2.35 -14.08
CA THR A 83 21.50 -2.45 -15.13
C THR A 83 22.24 -3.79 -15.05
N THR A 84 23.07 -4.10 -16.07
CA THR A 84 23.95 -5.29 -16.07
C THR A 84 24.84 -5.40 -14.84
N ASP A 85 25.30 -4.27 -14.30
CA ASP A 85 26.15 -4.20 -13.10
C ASP A 85 25.32 -4.16 -11.79
N SER A 86 24.02 -4.44 -11.88
CA SER A 86 23.06 -4.38 -10.77
C SER A 86 22.97 -2.99 -10.11
N VAL A 87 23.20 -1.93 -10.88
CA VAL A 87 22.91 -0.54 -10.49
C VAL A 87 21.44 -0.25 -10.74
N GLN A 88 20.76 0.34 -9.75
CA GLN A 88 19.39 0.82 -9.87
C GLN A 88 19.40 2.21 -10.49
N VAL A 89 18.69 2.38 -11.61
CA VAL A 89 18.60 3.62 -12.39
C VAL A 89 17.15 3.91 -12.73
N GLN A 90 16.77 5.17 -12.94
CA GLN A 90 15.38 5.49 -13.31
C GLN A 90 15.24 5.70 -14.81
N ASN A 91 14.21 5.11 -15.37
CA ASN A 91 13.93 5.03 -16.78
C ASN A 91 12.51 5.52 -17.06
N LEU A 92 12.35 6.16 -18.21
CA LEU A 92 11.12 6.75 -18.68
C LEU A 92 10.53 5.92 -19.82
N ALA A 93 9.22 5.70 -19.79
CA ALA A 93 8.47 5.07 -20.87
C ALA A 93 7.14 5.80 -21.13
N PHE A 94 6.68 5.72 -22.38
CA PHE A 94 5.44 6.32 -22.86
C PHE A 94 4.60 5.29 -23.62
N PRO A 95 3.27 5.47 -23.68
CA PRO A 95 2.45 4.73 -24.64
C PRO A 95 2.96 4.95 -26.06
N ALA A 96 3.15 3.86 -26.82
CA ALA A 96 3.54 3.93 -28.23
C ALA A 96 2.42 4.53 -29.10
N ASP A 97 1.16 4.25 -28.74
CA ASP A 97 -0.03 4.83 -29.31
C ASP A 97 -0.89 5.43 -28.18
N PRO A 98 -0.78 6.75 -27.93
CA PRO A 98 -1.60 7.43 -26.94
C PRO A 98 -3.10 7.40 -27.27
N THR A 99 -3.50 7.04 -28.49
CA THR A 99 -4.92 6.94 -28.86
C THR A 99 -5.56 5.62 -28.45
N ASP A 100 -4.76 4.57 -28.21
CA ASP A 100 -5.21 3.28 -27.69
C ASP A 100 -5.63 3.43 -26.20
N PRO A 101 -6.92 3.33 -25.86
CA PRO A 101 -7.37 3.46 -24.48
C PRO A 101 -6.84 2.32 -23.60
N LEU A 102 -6.43 1.20 -24.19
CA LEU A 102 -5.91 0.04 -23.47
C LEU A 102 -4.40 0.08 -23.25
N LEU A 103 -3.67 1.04 -23.84
CA LEU A 103 -2.23 1.23 -23.65
C LEU A 103 -1.40 -0.06 -23.86
N ARG A 104 -1.68 -0.82 -24.93
CA ARG A 104 -1.10 -2.17 -25.12
C ARG A 104 0.37 -2.19 -25.50
N SER A 105 0.93 -1.07 -25.93
CA SER A 105 2.30 -0.96 -26.42
C SER A 105 2.99 0.27 -25.85
N TRP A 106 4.24 0.10 -25.46
CA TRP A 106 5.05 1.11 -24.79
C TRP A 106 6.39 1.31 -25.50
N VAL A 107 6.92 2.52 -25.45
CA VAL A 107 8.25 2.88 -25.94
C VAL A 107 9.06 3.45 -24.79
N LYS A 108 10.24 2.89 -24.58
CA LYS A 108 11.23 3.43 -23.64
C LYS A 108 11.92 4.63 -24.26
N HIS A 109 12.10 5.69 -23.47
CA HIS A 109 12.68 6.92 -23.97
C HIS A 109 14.16 6.72 -24.32
N ALA A 110 14.62 7.32 -25.43
CA ALA A 110 15.99 7.15 -25.91
C ALA A 110 17.06 7.74 -24.98
N ALA A 111 16.68 8.66 -24.09
CA ALA A 111 17.57 9.23 -23.08
C ALA A 111 17.75 8.35 -21.83
N ASN A 112 17.16 7.16 -21.78
CA ASN A 112 17.28 6.29 -20.62
C ASN A 112 18.73 5.81 -20.39
N PRO A 113 19.17 5.71 -19.12
CA PRO A 113 18.44 6.12 -17.92
C PRO A 113 18.42 7.65 -17.75
N VAL A 114 17.26 8.19 -17.35
CA VAL A 114 17.07 9.64 -17.10
C VAL A 114 17.61 10.07 -15.74
N LEU A 115 17.80 9.13 -14.80
CA LEU A 115 18.41 9.37 -13.49
C LEU A 115 19.33 8.22 -13.09
N LEU A 116 20.48 8.60 -12.53
CA LEU A 116 21.45 7.71 -11.90
C LEU A 116 21.47 7.95 -10.38
N PRO A 117 21.92 6.99 -9.56
CA PRO A 117 22.13 7.21 -8.13
C PRO A 117 23.04 8.44 -7.92
N PRO A 118 22.61 9.44 -7.12
CA PRO A 118 23.42 10.62 -6.88
C PRO A 118 24.62 10.31 -5.97
N PRO A 119 25.63 11.18 -5.91
CA PRO A 119 26.77 11.01 -5.01
C PRO A 119 26.32 10.80 -3.55
N GLY A 120 26.87 9.78 -2.90
CA GLY A 120 26.51 9.42 -1.52
C GLY A 120 25.37 8.40 -1.40
N VAL A 121 24.65 8.11 -2.48
CA VAL A 121 23.66 7.03 -2.54
C VAL A 121 24.30 5.79 -3.12
N HIS A 122 24.08 4.66 -2.47
CA HIS A 122 24.66 3.39 -2.91
C HIS A 122 23.92 2.88 -4.16
N PRO A 123 24.62 2.26 -5.15
CA PRO A 123 24.01 1.82 -6.41
C PRO A 123 22.82 0.87 -6.31
N LYS A 124 22.60 0.23 -5.15
CA LYS A 124 21.49 -0.72 -4.90
C LYS A 124 20.43 -0.17 -3.97
N ASP A 125 20.44 1.13 -3.68
CA ASP A 125 19.56 1.78 -2.72
C ASP A 125 18.91 3.03 -3.31
N PHE A 126 18.47 2.97 -4.56
CA PHE A 126 17.89 4.10 -5.31
C PHE A 126 16.76 3.62 -6.24
N ARG A 127 15.52 3.52 -5.72
CA ARG A 127 14.43 2.87 -6.47
C ARG A 127 13.02 3.39 -6.15
N ASP A 128 12.10 2.97 -7.00
CA ASP A 128 10.65 3.11 -6.88
C ASP A 128 10.16 4.55 -6.92
N PRO A 129 10.33 5.25 -8.06
CA PRO A 129 9.87 6.63 -8.23
C PRO A 129 8.35 6.75 -8.01
N THR A 130 7.93 7.82 -7.34
CA THR A 130 6.52 8.13 -7.07
C THR A 130 5.79 8.62 -8.33
N THR A 131 4.45 8.70 -8.27
CA THR A 131 3.71 9.60 -9.17
C THR A 131 4.22 11.01 -8.94
N ALA A 132 4.47 11.77 -10.01
CA ALA A 132 4.93 13.13 -9.89
C ALA A 132 3.78 14.08 -9.53
N TRP A 133 4.08 15.16 -8.81
CA TRP A 133 3.11 16.22 -8.50
C TRP A 133 3.59 17.55 -9.04
N ARG A 134 2.66 18.36 -9.53
CA ARG A 134 2.94 19.68 -10.12
C ARG A 134 3.09 20.70 -9.00
N VAL A 135 4.11 21.55 -9.09
CA VAL A 135 4.30 22.73 -8.25
C VAL A 135 4.28 23.99 -9.12
N VAL A 136 3.64 25.05 -8.61
CA VAL A 136 3.72 26.37 -9.23
C VAL A 136 4.87 27.10 -8.56
N VAL A 137 5.87 27.50 -9.32
CA VAL A 137 7.00 28.30 -8.83
C VAL A 137 6.71 29.75 -9.20
N ASP A 138 6.63 30.63 -8.19
CA ASP A 138 6.22 32.03 -8.37
C ASP A 138 7.25 32.87 -9.17
N ASP A 139 8.46 32.35 -9.41
CA ASP A 139 9.59 33.07 -10.01
C ASP A 139 9.88 32.73 -11.50
N ASP A 140 9.14 31.80 -12.13
CA ASP A 140 9.35 31.48 -13.56
C ASP A 140 8.51 32.43 -14.44
N ASP A 141 9.15 33.47 -15.00
CA ASP A 141 8.60 34.46 -15.95
C ASP A 141 7.97 33.82 -17.23
N ASP A 142 8.25 32.53 -17.49
CA ASP A 142 7.74 31.77 -18.65
C ASP A 142 6.47 30.94 -18.36
N GLY A 143 5.99 30.86 -17.12
CA GLY A 143 4.71 30.22 -16.78
C GLY A 143 4.66 28.68 -16.91
N ASP A 144 5.78 28.02 -17.18
CA ASP A 144 5.88 26.57 -17.21
C ASP A 144 5.95 26.01 -15.78
N ALA A 145 4.97 25.19 -15.42
CA ALA A 145 4.99 24.55 -14.11
C ALA A 145 5.97 23.38 -14.05
N ALA A 146 6.70 23.32 -12.96
CA ALA A 146 7.58 22.22 -12.65
C ALA A 146 6.83 21.04 -12.03
N TRP A 147 7.42 19.86 -12.17
CA TRP A 147 7.01 18.61 -11.55
C TRP A 147 8.06 18.16 -10.57
N LEU A 148 7.61 17.62 -9.45
CA LEU A 148 8.45 16.98 -8.46
C LEU A 148 8.16 15.48 -8.45
N VAL A 149 9.21 14.68 -8.27
CA VAL A 149 9.11 13.23 -8.06
C VAL A 149 9.97 12.84 -6.87
N ALA A 150 9.48 11.95 -6.02
CA ALA A 150 10.26 11.38 -4.94
C ALA A 150 10.77 9.99 -5.30
N ILE A 151 11.95 9.61 -4.79
CA ILE A 151 12.56 8.30 -4.98
C ILE A 151 13.05 7.81 -3.62
N GLY A 152 12.73 6.55 -3.28
CA GLY A 152 13.15 5.91 -2.05
C GLY A 152 14.65 5.59 -2.06
N SER A 153 15.30 5.82 -0.92
CA SER A 153 16.72 5.53 -0.69
C SER A 153 16.97 5.34 0.81
N LYS A 154 18.22 5.05 1.18
CA LYS A 154 18.71 5.16 2.55
C LYS A 154 19.96 6.03 2.66
N ASN A 155 20.18 6.52 3.87
CA ASN A 155 21.37 7.21 4.31
C ASN A 155 22.03 6.43 5.46
N ASP A 156 23.06 5.65 5.11
CA ASP A 156 23.88 4.93 6.10
C ASP A 156 25.04 5.78 6.66
N SER A 157 25.10 7.06 6.28
CA SER A 157 26.12 7.96 6.82
C SER A 157 26.06 7.98 8.34
N ARG A 158 27.25 7.94 8.97
CA ARG A 158 27.39 7.95 10.44
C ARG A 158 26.63 6.80 11.15
N ARG A 159 26.31 5.70 10.46
CA ARG A 159 25.62 4.52 10.99
C ARG A 159 24.21 4.80 11.53
N ARG A 160 23.52 5.81 10.99
CA ARG A 160 22.14 6.14 11.38
C ARG A 160 21.10 5.17 10.80
N HIS A 161 21.43 4.50 9.70
CA HIS A 161 20.53 3.57 9.00
C HIS A 161 19.16 4.21 8.72
N ALA A 162 19.20 5.43 8.18
CA ALA A 162 18.02 6.26 8.02
C ALA A 162 17.41 6.08 6.63
N GLY A 163 16.11 5.86 6.57
CA GLY A 163 15.39 5.89 5.30
C GLY A 163 15.10 7.31 4.87
N ILE A 164 15.18 7.56 3.57
CA ILE A 164 15.05 8.90 2.98
C ILE A 164 14.20 8.88 1.70
N ALA A 165 13.59 10.02 1.41
CA ALA A 165 12.96 10.29 0.12
C ALA A 165 13.69 11.45 -0.59
N LEU A 166 14.45 11.12 -1.64
CA LEU A 166 15.11 12.10 -2.52
C LEU A 166 14.07 12.75 -3.43
N VAL A 167 14.17 14.06 -3.68
CA VAL A 167 13.23 14.76 -4.56
C VAL A 167 13.93 15.35 -5.76
N TYR A 168 13.37 15.12 -6.94
CA TYR A 168 13.86 15.67 -8.19
C TYR A 168 12.82 16.59 -8.83
N ARG A 169 13.28 17.72 -9.36
CA ARG A 169 12.50 18.65 -10.18
C ARG A 169 12.69 18.34 -11.66
N THR A 170 11.61 18.40 -12.44
CA THR A 170 11.65 18.31 -13.90
C THR A 170 10.58 19.21 -14.52
N VAL A 171 10.79 19.66 -15.75
CA VAL A 171 9.79 20.38 -16.55
C VAL A 171 9.33 19.56 -17.77
N ASP A 172 10.13 18.57 -18.19
CA ASP A 172 9.92 17.81 -19.43
C ASP A 172 9.90 16.28 -19.22
N PHE A 173 10.06 15.81 -17.97
CA PHE A 173 10.20 14.41 -17.57
C PHE A 173 11.44 13.69 -18.13
N VAL A 174 12.35 14.41 -18.80
CA VAL A 174 13.58 13.85 -19.36
C VAL A 174 14.78 14.33 -18.57
N HIS A 175 14.81 15.61 -18.21
CA HIS A 175 15.87 16.23 -17.44
C HIS A 175 15.40 16.46 -16.00
N TYR A 176 16.19 15.96 -15.05
CA TYR A 176 15.88 16.01 -13.64
C TYR A 176 16.99 16.70 -12.85
N GLU A 177 16.61 17.62 -11.98
CA GLU A 177 17.48 18.30 -11.04
C GLU A 177 17.21 17.75 -9.63
N LEU A 178 18.25 17.22 -8.96
CA LEU A 178 18.13 16.84 -7.56
C LEU A 178 17.99 18.10 -6.71
N LEU A 179 16.88 18.21 -5.98
CA LEU A 179 16.69 19.33 -5.06
C LEU A 179 17.60 19.17 -3.82
N PRO A 180 18.10 20.27 -3.24
CA PRO A 180 18.87 20.21 -2.00
C PRO A 180 18.09 19.58 -0.85
N GLY A 181 18.74 18.70 -0.10
CA GLY A 181 18.11 17.99 1.03
C GLY A 181 17.28 16.79 0.58
N VAL A 182 16.33 16.39 1.43
CA VAL A 182 15.40 15.28 1.22
C VAL A 182 14.00 15.74 1.61
N LEU A 183 12.97 15.09 1.09
CA LEU A 183 11.59 15.38 1.50
C LEU A 183 11.39 15.11 2.99
N HIS A 184 11.95 13.98 3.46
CA HIS A 184 11.96 13.54 4.84
C HIS A 184 13.05 12.46 5.07
N GLU A 185 13.48 12.31 6.33
CA GLU A 185 14.46 11.31 6.79
C GLU A 185 14.05 10.78 8.16
N VAL A 186 14.06 9.45 8.34
CA VAL A 186 13.78 8.82 9.65
C VAL A 186 14.86 7.80 10.00
N GLU A 187 15.54 8.03 11.12
CA GLU A 187 16.63 7.16 11.60
C GLU A 187 16.14 5.76 11.98
N GLY A 188 16.98 4.74 11.74
CA GLY A 188 16.70 3.35 12.11
C GLY A 188 15.65 2.63 11.26
N THR A 189 15.16 3.24 10.17
CA THR A 189 14.14 2.63 9.29
C THR A 189 14.72 1.94 8.05
N GLY A 190 16.03 2.06 7.81
CA GLY A 190 16.70 1.36 6.72
C GLY A 190 16.30 1.84 5.34
N MET A 191 16.22 0.92 4.38
CA MET A 191 15.87 1.26 2.99
C MET A 191 14.38 1.54 2.84
N TRP A 192 14.04 2.74 2.36
CA TRP A 192 12.68 3.07 1.94
C TRP A 192 12.44 2.61 0.51
N GLU A 193 11.57 1.62 0.36
CA GLU A 193 11.04 1.14 -0.91
C GLU A 193 9.68 1.80 -1.17
N CYS A 194 9.28 1.84 -2.44
CA CYS A 194 7.93 2.17 -2.89
C CYS A 194 7.29 3.34 -2.12
N VAL A 195 8.03 4.45 -2.06
CA VAL A 195 7.54 5.70 -1.48
C VAL A 195 6.25 6.11 -2.20
N ASP A 196 5.34 6.72 -1.46
CA ASP A 196 4.16 7.38 -2.01
C ASP A 196 3.91 8.69 -1.27
N PHE A 197 3.49 9.71 -2.01
CA PHE A 197 3.29 11.06 -1.47
C PHE A 197 2.05 11.68 -2.09
N PHE A 198 1.05 11.99 -1.27
CA PHE A 198 -0.23 12.48 -1.79
C PHE A 198 -1.03 13.32 -0.79
N PRO A 199 -1.90 14.22 -1.28
CA PRO A 199 -2.76 15.01 -0.42
C PRO A 199 -4.04 14.27 -0.01
N VAL A 200 -4.55 14.64 1.17
CA VAL A 200 -5.85 14.21 1.72
C VAL A 200 -6.64 15.42 2.22
N ALA A 201 -7.96 15.41 2.01
CA ALA A 201 -8.85 16.46 2.47
C ALA A 201 -9.19 16.25 3.95
N THR A 202 -9.04 17.29 4.77
CA THR A 202 -9.40 17.27 6.21
C THR A 202 -10.73 17.98 6.50
N THR A 203 -11.43 18.44 5.45
CA THR A 203 -12.73 19.15 5.56
C THR A 203 -13.93 18.20 5.45
N GLN A 204 -15.15 18.73 5.24
CA GLN A 204 -16.36 17.91 5.20
C GLN A 204 -16.40 16.89 4.04
N SER A 205 -15.55 17.04 3.02
CA SER A 205 -15.46 16.14 1.87
C SER A 205 -14.71 14.84 2.21
N THR A 206 -15.25 13.70 1.80
CA THR A 206 -14.53 12.41 1.74
C THR A 206 -13.88 12.17 0.38
N ALA A 207 -13.88 13.16 -0.51
CA ALA A 207 -13.28 13.03 -1.83
C ALA A 207 -11.76 12.89 -1.73
N GLY A 208 -11.21 12.00 -2.55
CA GLY A 208 -9.77 11.98 -2.83
C GLY A 208 -9.35 13.26 -3.55
N LEU A 209 -8.08 13.61 -3.38
CA LEU A 209 -7.46 14.77 -4.00
C LEU A 209 -6.48 14.32 -5.08
N ASP A 210 -6.42 15.11 -6.16
CA ASP A 210 -5.38 14.96 -7.19
C ASP A 210 -4.00 15.15 -6.55
N SER A 211 -3.00 14.39 -7.00
CA SER A 211 -1.65 14.43 -6.42
C SER A 211 -1.00 15.82 -6.50
N SER A 212 -1.42 16.68 -7.43
CA SER A 212 -0.96 18.06 -7.57
C SER A 212 -1.78 19.08 -6.75
N THR A 213 -2.68 18.62 -5.88
CA THR A 213 -3.43 19.54 -4.99
C THR A 213 -2.46 20.18 -4.01
N PRO A 214 -2.31 21.52 -4.00
CA PRO A 214 -1.31 22.18 -3.17
C PRO A 214 -1.67 22.09 -1.68
N ALA A 215 -0.65 22.32 -0.83
CA ALA A 215 -0.87 22.54 0.58
C ALA A 215 -1.71 23.81 0.80
N ALA A 216 -2.84 23.65 1.49
CA ALA A 216 -3.79 24.72 1.75
C ALA A 216 -4.58 24.40 3.03
N PRO A 217 -5.27 25.38 3.65
CA PRO A 217 -6.19 25.10 4.75
C PRO A 217 -7.19 24.01 4.36
N GLY A 218 -7.28 22.95 5.15
CA GLY A 218 -8.14 21.80 4.85
C GLY A 218 -7.51 20.69 4.00
N VAL A 219 -6.20 20.78 3.72
CA VAL A 219 -5.41 19.75 3.02
C VAL A 219 -4.20 19.38 3.87
N LYS A 220 -4.00 18.07 4.06
CA LYS A 220 -2.77 17.49 4.63
C LYS A 220 -2.12 16.59 3.59
N HIS A 221 -0.86 16.23 3.81
CA HIS A 221 -0.12 15.32 2.93
C HIS A 221 0.27 14.07 3.69
N VAL A 222 0.06 12.93 3.06
CA VAL A 222 0.49 11.61 3.54
C VAL A 222 1.82 11.30 2.87
N LEU A 223 2.82 10.96 3.69
CA LEU A 223 4.04 10.33 3.22
C LEU A 223 3.99 8.86 3.65
N LYS A 224 4.26 7.97 2.71
CA LYS A 224 4.32 6.52 2.94
C LYS A 224 5.62 5.95 2.41
N ALA A 225 6.19 4.99 3.13
CA ALA A 225 7.27 4.13 2.66
C ALA A 225 7.02 2.66 3.01
N SER A 226 7.54 1.77 2.17
CA SER A 226 7.66 0.34 2.45
C SER A 226 9.05 0.10 3.01
N LEU A 227 9.18 -0.39 4.24
CA LEU A 227 10.51 -0.58 4.83
C LEU A 227 11.09 -1.93 4.43
N ASP A 228 12.26 -1.94 3.79
CA ASP A 228 12.93 -3.16 3.31
C ASP A 228 13.23 -4.13 4.47
N ASP A 229 13.60 -3.58 5.62
CA ASP A 229 14.09 -4.33 6.78
C ASP A 229 13.03 -5.18 7.47
N ASP A 230 11.79 -4.69 7.57
CA ASP A 230 10.73 -5.35 8.32
C ASP A 230 9.55 -5.81 7.45
N LYS A 231 9.56 -5.44 6.16
CA LYS A 231 8.55 -5.78 5.16
C LYS A 231 7.13 -5.31 5.52
N HIS A 232 6.99 -4.11 6.08
CA HIS A 232 5.70 -3.44 6.26
C HIS A 232 5.63 -2.06 5.60
N ASP A 233 4.40 -1.63 5.38
CA ASP A 233 4.06 -0.33 4.82
C ASP A 233 3.59 0.63 5.90
N TYR A 234 4.34 1.70 6.10
CA TYR A 234 4.05 2.73 7.09
C TYR A 234 3.70 4.04 6.42
N TYR A 235 2.79 4.78 7.04
CA TYR A 235 2.48 6.14 6.62
C TYR A 235 2.46 7.08 7.81
N ALA A 236 2.67 8.35 7.53
CA ALA A 236 2.41 9.42 8.48
C ALA A 236 1.71 10.58 7.79
N ILE A 237 0.95 11.35 8.56
CA ILE A 237 0.20 12.51 8.10
C ILE A 237 0.95 13.76 8.53
N GLY A 238 1.05 14.72 7.63
CA GLY A 238 1.85 15.91 7.89
C GLY A 238 1.54 17.07 6.95
N THR A 239 2.39 18.08 7.03
CA THR A 239 2.27 19.31 6.27
C THR A 239 3.43 19.42 5.29
N TYR A 240 3.13 19.77 4.04
CA TYR A 240 4.11 19.97 3.00
C TYR A 240 4.37 21.46 2.76
N ASP A 241 5.62 21.88 2.88
CA ASP A 241 6.10 23.21 2.48
C ASP A 241 6.77 23.07 1.11
N ALA A 242 6.03 23.43 0.06
CA ALA A 242 6.50 23.36 -1.32
C ALA A 242 7.68 24.32 -1.60
N THR A 243 7.77 25.45 -0.89
CA THR A 243 8.87 26.42 -1.05
C THR A 243 10.18 25.86 -0.49
N ARG A 244 10.10 25.13 0.63
CA ARG A 244 11.27 24.46 1.22
C ARG A 244 11.54 23.08 0.66
N ASN A 245 10.60 22.53 -0.11
CA ASN A 245 10.58 21.12 -0.51
C ASN A 245 10.77 20.18 0.70
N ALA A 246 10.03 20.46 1.77
CA ALA A 246 10.12 19.71 3.03
C ALA A 246 8.72 19.29 3.48
N TRP A 247 8.62 18.07 3.96
CA TRP A 247 7.43 17.58 4.64
C TRP A 247 7.72 17.41 6.13
N THR A 248 6.74 17.71 6.98
CA THR A 248 6.87 17.59 8.43
C THR A 248 5.70 16.80 8.99
N PRO A 249 5.95 15.71 9.74
CA PRO A 249 4.88 14.92 10.36
C PRO A 249 4.11 15.77 11.37
N ASP A 250 2.80 15.53 11.47
CA ASP A 250 1.98 16.15 12.52
C ASP A 250 2.30 15.57 13.90
N ASP A 251 2.75 14.31 13.96
CA ASP A 251 3.21 13.63 15.18
C ASP A 251 4.54 12.88 14.92
N PRO A 252 5.69 13.37 15.42
CA PRO A 252 6.98 12.70 15.28
C PRO A 252 7.07 11.32 15.95
N GLU A 253 6.22 11.02 16.93
CA GLU A 253 6.18 9.70 17.57
C GLU A 253 5.38 8.67 16.73
N SER A 254 4.72 9.15 15.67
CA SER A 254 3.99 8.35 14.69
C SER A 254 4.40 8.68 13.25
N ASP A 255 5.72 8.80 13.05
CA ASP A 255 6.35 9.14 11.78
C ASP A 255 6.41 7.95 10.78
N VAL A 256 6.87 8.19 9.56
CA VAL A 256 7.04 7.14 8.56
C VAL A 256 8.03 6.10 9.06
N GLY A 257 7.58 4.84 9.11
CA GLY A 257 8.32 3.74 9.72
C GLY A 257 8.05 3.53 11.21
N VAL A 258 7.25 4.40 11.84
CA VAL A 258 6.96 4.41 13.27
C VAL A 258 5.45 4.56 13.51
N GLY A 259 4.82 3.54 14.10
CA GLY A 259 3.42 3.63 14.52
C GLY A 259 2.42 3.15 13.47
N GLN A 260 1.99 4.02 12.54
CA GLN A 260 0.83 3.73 11.67
C GLN A 260 1.20 2.92 10.44
N ARG A 261 0.38 1.91 10.14
CA ARG A 261 0.47 1.07 8.93
C ARG A 261 -0.85 1.10 8.18
N TYR A 262 -0.80 0.90 6.86
CA TYR A 262 -2.04 0.65 6.12
C TYR A 262 -2.70 -0.66 6.52
N ASP A 263 -1.90 -1.68 6.76
CA ASP A 263 -2.37 -3.00 7.13
C ASP A 263 -1.40 -3.60 8.15
N TYR A 264 -1.94 -4.31 9.13
CA TYR A 264 -1.16 -4.91 10.21
C TYR A 264 -0.88 -6.40 9.95
N GLY A 265 -1.36 -6.96 8.82
CA GLY A 265 -1.04 -8.29 8.33
C GLY A 265 -0.02 -8.29 7.19
N LYS A 266 -0.18 -9.23 6.25
CA LYS A 266 0.68 -9.36 5.05
C LYS A 266 0.26 -8.35 3.98
N PHE A 267 1.00 -7.25 3.88
CA PHE A 267 0.72 -6.17 2.94
C PHE A 267 1.98 -5.33 2.71
N TYR A 268 2.39 -5.18 1.45
CA TYR A 268 3.64 -4.51 1.13
C TYR A 268 3.66 -3.85 -0.27
N ALA A 269 4.59 -2.93 -0.52
CA ALA A 269 4.57 -1.93 -1.61
C ALA A 269 3.21 -1.54 -2.13
N SER A 270 2.43 -1.04 -1.20
CA SER A 270 1.24 -0.33 -1.54
C SER A 270 1.54 0.92 -2.33
N LYS A 271 0.62 1.23 -3.24
CA LYS A 271 0.70 2.41 -4.09
C LYS A 271 -0.70 2.92 -4.34
N THR A 272 -0.86 4.23 -4.24
CA THR A 272 -2.14 4.89 -4.50
C THR A 272 -2.17 5.50 -5.88
N PHE A 273 -3.39 5.70 -6.40
CA PHE A 273 -3.64 6.61 -7.50
C PHE A 273 -4.92 7.40 -7.25
N PHE A 274 -5.03 8.55 -7.91
CA PHE A 274 -6.26 9.33 -7.90
C PHE A 274 -7.19 8.86 -9.02
N ASP A 275 -8.42 8.50 -8.66
CA ASP A 275 -9.52 8.23 -9.59
C ASP A 275 -10.29 9.54 -9.83
N PRO A 276 -10.10 10.20 -10.99
CA PRO A 276 -10.73 11.48 -11.28
C PRO A 276 -12.24 11.34 -11.56
N THR A 277 -12.71 10.16 -11.95
CA THR A 277 -14.11 9.90 -12.29
C THR A 277 -14.97 9.86 -11.03
N LYS A 278 -14.50 9.12 -10.01
CA LYS A 278 -15.21 9.00 -8.72
C LYS A 278 -14.67 9.94 -7.64
N LYS A 279 -13.64 10.73 -7.95
CA LYS A 279 -12.98 11.67 -7.03
C LYS A 279 -12.59 11.00 -5.72
N ARG A 280 -11.85 9.89 -5.83
CA ARG A 280 -11.40 9.09 -4.69
C ARG A 280 -9.94 8.70 -4.89
N ARG A 281 -9.24 8.47 -3.78
CA ARG A 281 -7.89 7.88 -3.83
C ARG A 281 -8.03 6.38 -3.59
N VAL A 282 -7.45 5.59 -4.48
CA VAL A 282 -7.51 4.13 -4.44
C VAL A 282 -6.12 3.61 -4.12
N LEU A 283 -6.03 2.72 -3.13
CA LEU A 283 -4.85 2.03 -2.65
C LEU A 283 -4.86 0.59 -3.16
N TRP A 284 -3.74 0.19 -3.74
CA TRP A 284 -3.40 -1.21 -3.98
C TRP A 284 -2.33 -1.63 -2.98
N GLY A 285 -2.25 -2.91 -2.65
CA GLY A 285 -1.08 -3.49 -1.96
C GLY A 285 -0.86 -4.95 -2.32
N TRP A 286 0.42 -5.32 -2.42
CA TRP A 286 0.84 -6.68 -2.68
C TRP A 286 0.73 -7.51 -1.40
N ILE A 287 0.15 -8.70 -1.51
CA ILE A 287 0.03 -9.68 -0.44
C ILE A 287 0.95 -10.84 -0.81
N GLY A 288 2.08 -10.93 -0.12
CA GLY A 288 3.04 -12.03 -0.28
C GLY A 288 2.51 -13.34 0.29
N GLU A 289 3.01 -14.45 -0.24
CA GLU A 289 2.67 -15.79 0.27
C GLU A 289 3.20 -16.02 1.68
N THR A 290 2.53 -16.93 2.38
CA THR A 290 2.95 -17.45 3.69
C THR A 290 3.32 -18.92 3.67
N ASP A 291 3.16 -19.60 2.53
CA ASP A 291 3.68 -20.93 2.31
C ASP A 291 5.13 -20.89 1.82
N SER A 292 5.67 -22.03 1.39
CA SER A 292 7.08 -22.13 0.99
C SER A 292 7.27 -21.85 -0.50
N GLU A 293 8.44 -21.35 -0.88
CA GLU A 293 8.85 -21.21 -2.29
C GLU A 293 8.72 -22.53 -3.09
N ARG A 294 8.92 -23.67 -2.44
CA ARG A 294 8.67 -24.98 -3.06
C ARG A 294 7.20 -25.15 -3.42
N THR A 295 6.30 -24.74 -2.54
CA THR A 295 4.86 -24.77 -2.76
C THR A 295 4.47 -23.81 -3.88
N ASP A 296 5.08 -22.62 -3.94
CA ASP A 296 4.91 -21.67 -5.04
C ASP A 296 5.26 -22.27 -6.40
N LEU A 297 6.42 -22.90 -6.50
CA LEU A 297 6.86 -23.60 -7.71
C LEU A 297 5.91 -24.75 -8.07
N ALA A 298 5.40 -25.48 -7.08
CA ALA A 298 4.49 -26.61 -7.29
C ALA A 298 3.09 -26.17 -7.73
N LYS A 299 2.53 -25.11 -7.13
CA LYS A 299 1.22 -24.54 -7.50
C LYS A 299 1.29 -23.70 -8.77
N GLY A 300 2.50 -23.30 -9.19
CA GLY A 300 2.77 -22.58 -10.44
C GLY A 300 2.47 -21.08 -10.38
N TRP A 301 2.18 -20.55 -9.20
CA TRP A 301 1.96 -19.14 -8.94
C TRP A 301 2.32 -18.83 -7.49
N ALA A 302 2.31 -17.56 -7.13
CA ALA A 302 2.59 -17.04 -5.79
C ALA A 302 2.05 -15.61 -5.80
N SER A 303 1.71 -15.09 -4.62
CA SER A 303 1.39 -13.72 -4.32
C SER A 303 0.08 -13.23 -4.95
N LEU A 304 -0.55 -12.27 -4.26
CA LEU A 304 -1.83 -11.67 -4.66
C LEU A 304 -1.77 -10.15 -4.61
N GLN A 305 -2.77 -9.51 -5.23
CA GLN A 305 -3.12 -8.13 -4.93
C GLN A 305 -4.30 -8.12 -3.98
N GLY A 306 -4.26 -7.27 -2.95
CA GLY A 306 -5.44 -7.01 -2.14
C GLY A 306 -6.55 -6.36 -2.98
N ILE A 307 -7.82 -6.56 -2.58
CA ILE A 307 -8.93 -5.80 -3.17
C ILE A 307 -8.64 -4.30 -2.97
N PRO A 308 -8.73 -3.48 -4.04
CA PRO A 308 -8.39 -2.07 -3.95
C PRO A 308 -9.27 -1.37 -2.91
N ARG A 309 -8.66 -0.45 -2.16
CA ARG A 309 -9.31 0.24 -1.04
C ARG A 309 -9.36 1.74 -1.29
N THR A 310 -10.48 2.39 -0.99
CA THR A 310 -10.50 3.86 -0.90
C THR A 310 -9.75 4.31 0.35
N VAL A 311 -9.01 5.42 0.27
CA VAL A 311 -8.28 6.02 1.40
C VAL A 311 -8.79 7.43 1.66
N VAL A 312 -9.17 7.72 2.91
CA VAL A 312 -9.62 9.05 3.35
C VAL A 312 -9.05 9.41 4.71
N PHE A 313 -8.98 10.71 5.02
CA PHE A 313 -8.56 11.19 6.33
C PHE A 313 -9.59 10.86 7.43
N ASP A 314 -9.16 10.26 8.52
CA ASP A 314 -10.00 10.04 9.69
C ASP A 314 -10.15 11.33 10.49
N ARG A 315 -11.28 12.02 10.29
CA ARG A 315 -11.59 13.26 11.02
C ARG A 315 -11.94 13.02 12.49
N LYS A 316 -12.27 11.78 12.88
CA LYS A 316 -12.61 11.45 14.25
C LYS A 316 -11.35 11.41 15.11
N THR A 317 -10.27 10.83 14.60
CA THR A 317 -8.99 10.77 15.31
C THR A 317 -8.08 11.93 14.96
N GLY A 318 -8.17 12.45 13.74
CA GLY A 318 -7.28 13.49 13.21
C GLY A 318 -5.87 13.01 12.89
N SER A 319 -5.59 11.72 13.10
CA SER A 319 -4.24 11.14 13.02
C SER A 319 -4.16 9.85 12.19
N ASN A 320 -5.30 9.31 11.74
CA ASN A 320 -5.36 8.07 10.97
C ASN A 320 -5.89 8.30 9.56
N LEU A 321 -5.69 7.30 8.71
CA LEU A 321 -6.42 7.12 7.48
C LEU A 321 -7.47 6.02 7.65
N LEU A 322 -8.66 6.23 7.08
CA LEU A 322 -9.68 5.20 6.95
C LEU A 322 -9.53 4.54 5.58
N GLN A 323 -9.64 3.22 5.59
CA GLN A 323 -9.64 2.39 4.40
C GLN A 323 -10.96 1.62 4.30
N TRP A 324 -11.45 1.46 3.08
CA TRP A 324 -12.62 0.61 2.81
C TRP A 324 -12.47 -0.01 1.41
N PRO A 325 -12.80 -1.30 1.19
CA PRO A 325 -12.85 -1.86 -0.15
C PRO A 325 -13.66 -0.98 -1.10
N VAL A 326 -13.23 -0.84 -2.35
CA VAL A 326 -13.98 -0.07 -3.34
C VAL A 326 -15.41 -0.62 -3.48
N GLU A 327 -16.40 0.27 -3.57
CA GLU A 327 -17.83 -0.10 -3.61
C GLU A 327 -18.18 -1.10 -4.72
N GLU A 328 -17.38 -1.17 -5.79
CA GLU A 328 -17.57 -2.11 -6.88
C GLU A 328 -17.47 -3.57 -6.44
N VAL A 329 -16.73 -3.88 -5.37
CA VAL A 329 -16.63 -5.24 -4.83
C VAL A 329 -18.00 -5.76 -4.37
N GLU A 330 -18.89 -4.86 -3.95
CA GLU A 330 -20.23 -5.21 -3.47
C GLU A 330 -21.09 -5.81 -4.59
N LYS A 331 -20.76 -5.57 -5.87
CA LYS A 331 -21.44 -6.19 -7.01
C LYS A 331 -21.20 -7.70 -7.11
N LEU A 332 -20.18 -8.22 -6.42
CA LEU A 332 -19.93 -9.65 -6.32
C LEU A 332 -20.85 -10.34 -5.31
N ARG A 333 -21.54 -9.59 -4.44
CA ARG A 333 -22.49 -10.14 -3.47
C ARG A 333 -23.70 -10.73 -4.22
N LEU A 334 -23.94 -12.02 -4.01
CA LEU A 334 -25.11 -12.74 -4.52
C LEU A 334 -26.21 -12.75 -3.44
N ASP A 335 -26.65 -13.93 -3.01
CA ASP A 335 -27.58 -14.09 -1.90
C ASP A 335 -26.87 -13.81 -0.56
N GLY A 336 -27.49 -12.98 0.28
CA GLY A 336 -27.04 -12.71 1.64
C GLY A 336 -27.89 -13.43 2.69
N LYS A 337 -27.29 -13.75 3.84
CA LYS A 337 -28.03 -14.15 5.04
C LYS A 337 -27.72 -13.16 6.16
N GLU A 338 -28.78 -12.67 6.80
CA GLU A 338 -28.68 -11.79 7.95
C GLU A 338 -29.02 -12.57 9.22
N PHE A 339 -28.20 -12.39 10.24
CA PHE A 339 -28.43 -12.96 11.55
C PHE A 339 -28.41 -11.83 12.59
N ALA A 340 -29.50 -11.67 13.34
CA ALA A 340 -29.66 -10.60 14.31
C ALA A 340 -29.97 -11.14 15.70
N ASN A 341 -29.61 -10.37 16.73
CA ASN A 341 -29.90 -10.67 18.14
C ASN A 341 -29.37 -12.04 18.62
N ILE A 342 -28.20 -12.45 18.11
CA ILE A 342 -27.53 -13.67 18.57
C ILE A 342 -26.76 -13.37 19.86
N THR A 343 -27.17 -14.01 20.95
CA THR A 343 -26.41 -13.96 22.20
C THR A 343 -25.31 -15.03 22.18
N VAL A 344 -24.04 -14.60 22.19
CA VAL A 344 -22.89 -15.49 22.34
C VAL A 344 -22.49 -15.56 23.81
N ALA A 345 -22.76 -16.69 24.46
CA ALA A 345 -22.37 -16.91 25.85
C ALA A 345 -20.84 -17.11 25.99
N ALA A 346 -20.31 -16.90 27.20
CA ALA A 346 -18.88 -17.06 27.47
C ALA A 346 -18.37 -18.46 27.06
N GLY A 347 -17.36 -18.48 26.18
CA GLY A 347 -16.76 -19.71 25.66
C GLY A 347 -17.63 -20.50 24.68
N ALA A 348 -18.77 -19.95 24.24
CA ALA A 348 -19.62 -20.57 23.23
C ALA A 348 -19.11 -20.27 21.82
N VAL A 349 -19.33 -21.23 20.92
CA VAL A 349 -19.18 -21.04 19.47
C VAL A 349 -20.57 -21.26 18.88
N VAL A 350 -21.10 -20.23 18.21
CA VAL A 350 -22.42 -20.30 17.57
C VAL A 350 -22.22 -20.52 16.07
N PRO A 351 -22.54 -21.71 15.53
CA PRO A 351 -22.43 -21.94 14.10
C PRO A 351 -23.52 -21.16 13.36
N LEU A 352 -23.13 -20.45 12.30
CA LEU A 352 -24.04 -19.76 11.40
C LEU A 352 -24.07 -20.50 10.07
N ASP A 353 -25.23 -21.03 9.70
CA ASP A 353 -25.40 -21.69 8.40
C ASP A 353 -25.50 -20.63 7.29
N VAL A 354 -24.37 -20.36 6.64
CA VAL A 354 -24.24 -19.46 5.49
C VAL A 354 -24.50 -20.14 4.14
N GLY A 355 -24.88 -21.42 4.14
CA GLY A 355 -25.08 -22.21 2.91
C GLY A 355 -23.78 -22.82 2.37
N LYS A 356 -23.73 -23.05 1.05
CA LYS A 356 -22.61 -23.74 0.36
C LYS A 356 -21.52 -22.80 -0.16
N ALA A 357 -21.52 -21.53 0.22
CA ALA A 357 -20.59 -20.55 -0.32
C ALA A 357 -19.16 -20.78 0.22
N THR A 358 -18.18 -20.81 -0.68
CA THR A 358 -16.74 -20.97 -0.36
C THR A 358 -15.99 -19.63 -0.34
N GLN A 359 -16.66 -18.53 -0.67
CA GLN A 359 -16.11 -17.17 -0.68
C GLN A 359 -17.22 -16.22 -0.20
N LEU A 360 -16.93 -15.42 0.81
CA LEU A 360 -17.92 -14.64 1.55
C LEU A 360 -17.41 -13.22 1.79
N ASP A 361 -18.36 -12.30 1.90
CA ASP A 361 -18.15 -10.98 2.49
C ASP A 361 -18.98 -10.92 3.78
N ILE A 362 -18.32 -10.75 4.93
CA ILE A 362 -18.95 -10.85 6.26
C ILE A 362 -18.81 -9.51 6.95
N VAL A 363 -19.94 -8.91 7.30
CA VAL A 363 -20.02 -7.75 8.18
C VAL A 363 -20.66 -8.19 9.49
N ALA A 364 -19.98 -7.92 10.61
CA ALA A 364 -20.47 -8.26 11.94
C ALA A 364 -20.38 -7.06 12.87
N GLU A 365 -21.45 -6.80 13.60
CA GLU A 365 -21.51 -5.81 14.67
C GLU A 365 -21.63 -6.53 16.02
N PHE A 366 -20.80 -6.11 16.98
CA PHE A 366 -20.78 -6.71 18.31
C PHE A 366 -21.19 -5.68 19.36
N THR A 367 -22.25 -5.97 20.10
CA THR A 367 -22.62 -5.20 21.30
C THR A 367 -22.05 -5.89 22.53
N VAL A 368 -21.19 -5.19 23.26
CA VAL A 368 -20.56 -5.70 24.48
C VAL A 368 -21.38 -5.32 25.71
N ASN A 369 -21.48 -6.23 26.70
CA ASN A 369 -22.14 -5.93 27.97
C ASN A 369 -21.27 -4.98 28.82
N GLU A 370 -21.67 -3.71 28.89
CA GLU A 370 -20.97 -2.67 29.65
C GLU A 370 -20.83 -2.98 31.15
N SER A 371 -21.81 -3.67 31.74
CA SER A 371 -21.73 -4.06 33.16
C SER A 371 -20.63 -5.10 33.40
N ALA A 372 -20.41 -6.00 32.44
CA ALA A 372 -19.30 -6.96 32.50
C ALA A 372 -17.94 -6.25 32.39
N LEU A 373 -17.85 -5.22 31.53
CA LEU A 373 -16.66 -4.38 31.41
C LEU A 373 -16.37 -3.60 32.69
N ALA A 374 -17.39 -2.99 33.28
CA ALA A 374 -17.27 -2.22 34.52
C ALA A 374 -16.78 -3.07 35.69
N ASN A 375 -17.21 -4.34 35.76
CA ASN A 375 -16.80 -5.30 36.79
C ASN A 375 -15.38 -5.87 36.57
N THR A 376 -14.70 -5.52 35.47
CA THR A 376 -13.31 -5.91 35.25
C THR A 376 -12.39 -4.93 36.02
N ILE A 377 -11.91 -5.38 37.18
CA ILE A 377 -11.14 -4.57 38.14
C ILE A 377 -9.63 -4.63 37.86
N GLU A 378 -9.14 -5.76 37.35
CA GLU A 378 -7.72 -5.95 37.06
C GLU A 378 -7.35 -5.34 35.71
N ALA A 379 -6.21 -4.65 35.69
CA ALA A 379 -5.60 -4.20 34.45
C ALA A 379 -5.05 -5.43 33.71
N ASP A 380 -5.33 -5.50 32.41
CA ASP A 380 -4.77 -6.52 31.55
C ASP A 380 -3.39 -6.04 31.06
N ILE A 381 -2.42 -6.19 31.96
CA ILE A 381 -1.06 -5.71 31.73
C ILE A 381 -0.37 -6.65 30.75
N GLY A 382 -0.26 -6.21 29.50
CA GLY A 382 0.59 -6.86 28.50
C GLY A 382 -0.14 -7.72 27.47
N TYR A 383 -1.48 -7.62 27.35
CA TYR A 383 -2.16 -8.24 26.22
C TYR A 383 -1.66 -7.65 24.89
N ASN A 384 -1.22 -8.52 23.98
CA ASN A 384 -0.84 -8.19 22.62
C ASN A 384 -1.21 -9.38 21.73
N CYS A 385 -1.83 -9.12 20.58
CA CYS A 385 -2.23 -10.16 19.64
C CYS A 385 -1.07 -11.11 19.30
N SER A 386 0.16 -10.58 19.15
CA SER A 386 1.34 -11.36 18.75
C SER A 386 1.96 -12.24 19.83
N THR A 387 1.73 -11.93 21.11
CA THR A 387 2.30 -12.69 22.24
C THR A 387 1.24 -13.40 23.08
N SER A 388 -0.04 -13.20 22.75
CA SER A 388 -1.16 -13.89 23.39
C SER A 388 -1.22 -15.36 22.99
N ASN A 389 -2.00 -16.16 23.74
CA ASN A 389 -2.34 -17.53 23.35
C ASN A 389 -3.43 -17.57 22.25
N GLY A 390 -3.53 -16.52 21.42
CA GLY A 390 -4.54 -16.36 20.38
C GLY A 390 -5.97 -16.49 20.90
N ALA A 391 -6.83 -17.13 20.12
CA ALA A 391 -8.22 -17.38 20.46
C ALA A 391 -8.43 -18.31 21.68
N ALA A 392 -7.37 -18.97 22.17
CA ALA A 392 -7.42 -19.78 23.39
C ALA A 392 -7.20 -18.96 24.68
N GLY A 393 -6.56 -17.79 24.58
CA GLY A 393 -6.29 -16.92 25.72
C GLY A 393 -7.52 -16.13 26.16
N ARG A 394 -8.21 -16.60 27.21
CA ARG A 394 -9.47 -15.99 27.68
C ARG A 394 -9.25 -14.82 28.62
N GLY A 395 -9.99 -13.73 28.36
CA GLY A 395 -10.14 -12.57 29.22
C GLY A 395 -11.59 -12.32 29.62
N ALA A 396 -11.82 -11.20 30.30
CA ALA A 396 -13.17 -10.80 30.72
C ALA A 396 -14.06 -10.46 29.51
N LEU A 397 -13.50 -9.77 28.51
CA LEU A 397 -14.21 -9.35 27.30
C LEU A 397 -13.34 -9.61 26.07
N GLY A 398 -13.08 -10.89 25.84
CA GLY A 398 -12.31 -11.34 24.70
C GLY A 398 -11.72 -12.73 24.94
N PRO A 399 -11.36 -13.44 23.87
CA PRO A 399 -11.59 -13.10 22.47
C PRO A 399 -13.08 -13.27 22.09
N PHE A 400 -13.64 -12.33 21.33
CA PHE A 400 -14.95 -12.46 20.69
C PHE A 400 -14.88 -11.95 19.24
N GLY A 401 -15.45 -12.71 18.30
CA GLY A 401 -15.30 -12.42 16.88
C GLY A 401 -15.78 -13.57 16.01
N LEU A 402 -15.09 -13.76 14.89
CA LEU A 402 -15.40 -14.74 13.86
C LEU A 402 -14.33 -15.84 13.81
N LEU A 403 -14.77 -17.07 13.58
CA LEU A 403 -13.92 -18.15 13.10
C LEU A 403 -14.20 -18.31 11.60
N VAL A 404 -13.20 -18.07 10.77
CA VAL A 404 -13.27 -18.16 9.31
C VAL A 404 -12.32 -19.24 8.82
N LEU A 405 -12.54 -19.72 7.58
CA LEU A 405 -11.76 -20.81 6.98
C LEU A 405 -11.59 -22.01 7.93
N ALA A 406 -12.69 -22.37 8.60
CA ALA A 406 -12.68 -23.40 9.64
C ALA A 406 -13.32 -24.69 9.14
N ASP A 407 -12.70 -25.83 9.47
CA ASP A 407 -13.28 -27.14 9.19
C ASP A 407 -14.37 -27.49 10.23
N ARG A 408 -15.09 -28.59 9.98
CA ARG A 408 -16.23 -29.00 10.82
C ARG A 408 -15.79 -29.34 12.26
N GLU A 409 -14.61 -29.90 12.44
CA GLU A 409 -14.07 -30.29 13.74
C GLU A 409 -13.30 -29.14 14.42
N ARG A 410 -13.02 -28.06 13.67
CA ARG A 410 -12.21 -26.89 14.06
C ARG A 410 -10.79 -27.28 14.44
N SER A 411 -10.27 -28.33 13.80
CA SER A 411 -8.86 -28.62 13.78
C SER A 411 -8.10 -27.56 12.97
N GLU A 412 -8.74 -27.01 11.94
CA GLU A 412 -8.29 -25.86 11.16
C GLU A 412 -9.25 -24.68 11.37
N GLN A 413 -8.71 -23.49 11.60
CA GLN A 413 -9.44 -22.24 11.74
C GLN A 413 -8.51 -21.02 11.76
N THR A 414 -9.00 -19.92 11.20
CA THR A 414 -8.45 -18.58 11.43
C THR A 414 -9.43 -17.80 12.29
N ALA A 415 -8.97 -17.30 13.44
CA ALA A 415 -9.81 -16.52 14.34
C ALA A 415 -9.55 -15.02 14.16
N VAL A 416 -10.57 -14.26 13.78
CA VAL A 416 -10.52 -12.80 13.65
C VAL A 416 -11.40 -12.21 14.75
N TYR A 417 -10.81 -11.56 15.74
CA TYR A 417 -11.52 -11.24 16.97
C TYR A 417 -11.11 -9.91 17.59
N PHE A 418 -11.99 -9.38 18.42
CA PHE A 418 -11.70 -8.29 19.34
C PHE A 418 -11.35 -8.83 20.72
N TYR A 419 -10.45 -8.13 21.39
CA TYR A 419 -10.15 -8.31 22.79
C TYR A 419 -10.15 -6.95 23.49
N VAL A 420 -10.97 -6.82 24.53
CA VAL A 420 -11.14 -5.58 25.27
C VAL A 420 -10.61 -5.78 26.69
N GLY A 421 -9.62 -4.96 27.06
CA GLY A 421 -8.94 -5.03 28.35
C GLY A 421 -8.84 -3.64 29.01
N ARG A 422 -8.72 -3.60 30.33
CA ARG A 422 -8.44 -2.36 31.06
C ARG A 422 -6.94 -2.12 31.11
N ARG A 423 -6.50 -0.91 30.76
CA ARG A 423 -5.09 -0.50 30.86
C ARG A 423 -4.73 -0.14 32.30
N PRO A 424 -3.43 -0.08 32.66
CA PRO A 424 -2.97 0.33 34.00
C PRO A 424 -3.48 1.70 34.45
N ASP A 425 -3.73 2.61 33.51
CA ASP A 425 -4.27 3.96 33.77
C ASP A 425 -5.81 3.97 33.99
N GLY A 426 -6.45 2.81 33.94
CA GLY A 426 -7.89 2.64 34.09
C GLY A 426 -8.69 2.83 32.81
N SER A 427 -8.08 3.26 31.70
CA SER A 427 -8.74 3.37 30.40
C SER A 427 -9.02 1.99 29.78
N ILE A 428 -9.89 1.94 28.78
CA ILE A 428 -10.21 0.70 28.05
C ILE A 428 -9.39 0.67 26.76
N GLY A 429 -8.65 -0.41 26.57
CA GLY A 429 -7.98 -0.75 25.30
C GLY A 429 -8.80 -1.76 24.52
N THR A 430 -8.87 -1.58 23.20
CA THR A 430 -9.43 -2.57 22.27
C THR A 430 -8.32 -3.03 21.35
N HIS A 431 -8.17 -4.34 21.23
CA HIS A 431 -7.28 -5.00 20.29
C HIS A 431 -8.12 -5.70 19.22
N PHE A 432 -7.67 -5.64 17.97
CA PHE A 432 -8.23 -6.40 16.87
C PHE A 432 -7.15 -7.36 16.38
N CYS A 433 -7.41 -8.67 16.50
CA CYS A 433 -6.42 -9.71 16.30
C CYS A 433 -6.85 -10.67 15.20
N GLN A 434 -5.87 -11.17 14.45
CA GLN A 434 -5.99 -12.31 13.55
C GLN A 434 -5.05 -13.40 14.06
N ASP A 435 -5.62 -14.50 14.55
CA ASP A 435 -4.91 -15.66 15.06
C ASP A 435 -4.92 -16.78 14.02
N GLU A 436 -3.71 -17.10 13.55
CA GLU A 436 -3.43 -18.12 12.55
C GLU A 436 -2.73 -19.34 13.16
N LEU A 437 -2.61 -19.48 14.48
CA LEU A 437 -1.91 -20.60 15.11
C LEU A 437 -2.49 -21.99 14.76
N ARG A 438 -3.73 -22.03 14.22
CA ARG A 438 -4.43 -23.25 13.80
C ARG A 438 -4.99 -23.14 12.37
N HIS A 439 -4.42 -22.31 11.49
CA HIS A 439 -4.98 -22.11 10.14
C HIS A 439 -4.79 -23.31 9.20
N GLU A 440 -3.77 -24.15 9.44
CA GLU A 440 -3.51 -25.37 8.66
C GLU A 440 -2.98 -26.48 9.58
N HIS A 441 -3.37 -27.73 9.34
CA HIS A 441 -2.69 -28.87 9.92
C HIS A 441 -1.29 -28.99 9.29
N SER A 442 -0.23 -28.87 10.10
CA SER A 442 1.11 -29.23 9.66
C SER A 442 1.12 -30.70 9.21
N ILE A 443 1.02 -30.95 7.91
CA ILE A 443 1.41 -32.23 7.32
C ILE A 443 2.94 -32.21 7.33
N SER A 444 3.50 -32.55 8.49
CA SER A 444 4.94 -32.76 8.70
C SER A 444 5.48 -33.88 7.81
#